data_AF-A0A174TNA8-F1
#
_entry.id   AF-A0A174TNA8-F1
#
_cell.length_a   1.000
_cell.length_b   1.000
_cell.length_c   1.000
_cell.angle_alpha   90.00
_cell.angle_beta   90.00
_cell.angle_gamma   90.00
#
_symmetry.space_group_name_H-M   'P 1'
#
loop_
_entity.id
_entity.type
_entity.pdbx_description
1 polymer ?
#
loop_
_entity_poly.entity_id
_entity_poly.type
_entity_poly.pdbx_seq_one_letter_code
_entity_poly.pdbx_strand_id
1 'polypeptide(L)'
;MIKSEAIQNLLARFESIACEYEGVECWSARELYPILGYAKWQTFENVLGKAKEACQNAGVETSNHFTGISKTILMPKGASKDIEDFMLTRYACYLVAQNGDPRKSEIAFAQNYFAVQTRVAEVIE
;
A
#
# COMPACT_ATOMS: atom_id res chain seq x y z
N MET A 1 -12.41 23.90 -5.76
CA MET A 1 -12.97 23.40 -4.49
C MET A 1 -13.10 21.89 -4.46
N ILE A 2 -13.87 21.24 -5.34
CA ILE A 2 -14.13 19.77 -5.29
C ILE A 2 -12.84 18.90 -5.34
N LYS A 3 -11.86 19.25 -6.20
CA LYS A 3 -10.59 18.50 -6.26
C LYS A 3 -9.78 18.54 -4.96
N SER A 4 -9.87 19.62 -4.19
CA SER A 4 -9.13 19.78 -2.94
C SER A 4 -9.67 18.89 -1.83
N GLU A 5 -10.99 18.74 -1.76
CA GLU A 5 -11.66 17.92 -0.73
C GLU A 5 -11.43 16.43 -0.96
N ALA A 6 -11.52 15.96 -2.20
CA ALA A 6 -11.21 14.56 -2.55
C ALA A 6 -9.76 14.19 -2.24
N ILE A 7 -8.82 15.11 -2.49
CA ILE A 7 -7.41 14.96 -2.14
C ILE A 7 -7.23 14.85 -0.62
N GLN A 8 -7.84 15.75 0.15
CA GLN A 8 -7.77 15.73 1.62
C GLN A 8 -8.38 14.46 2.21
N ASN A 9 -9.49 13.99 1.63
CA ASN A 9 -10.12 12.74 2.04
C ASN A 9 -9.21 11.53 1.78
N LEU A 10 -8.62 11.43 0.59
CA LEU A 10 -7.68 10.34 0.26
C LEU A 10 -6.46 10.37 1.17
N LEU A 11 -5.86 11.54 1.40
CA LEU A 11 -4.75 11.72 2.33
C LEU A 11 -5.12 11.19 3.72
N ALA A 12 -6.23 11.67 4.28
CA ALA A 12 -6.71 11.22 5.60
C ALA A 12 -6.92 9.70 5.66
N ARG A 13 -7.40 9.09 4.57
CA ARG A 13 -7.57 7.63 4.49
C ARG A 13 -6.22 6.90 4.52
N PHE A 14 -5.22 7.34 3.76
CA PHE A 14 -3.87 6.73 3.80
C PHE A 14 -3.22 6.87 5.18
N GLU A 15 -3.29 8.05 5.80
CA GLU A 15 -2.76 8.28 7.14
C GLU A 15 -3.50 7.45 8.21
N SER A 16 -4.82 7.28 8.07
CA SER A 16 -5.63 6.54 9.05
C SER A 16 -5.34 5.04 9.14
N ILE A 17 -4.71 4.47 8.11
CA ILE A 17 -4.31 3.06 8.07
C ILE A 17 -2.80 2.87 8.13
N ALA A 18 -2.04 3.97 8.31
CA ALA A 18 -0.63 3.89 8.60
C ALA A 18 -0.44 3.32 10.02
N CYS A 19 0.51 2.39 10.16
CA CYS A 19 0.85 1.80 11.44
C CYS A 19 2.36 1.62 11.56
N GLU A 20 2.83 1.41 12.78
CA GLU A 20 4.21 0.97 13.00
C GLU A 20 4.25 -0.57 13.06
N TYR A 21 5.12 -1.16 12.25
CA TYR A 21 5.41 -2.58 12.27
C TYR A 21 6.93 -2.76 12.39
N GLU A 22 7.37 -3.41 13.47
CA GLU A 22 8.80 -3.62 13.76
C GLU A 22 9.63 -2.32 13.75
N GLY A 23 9.06 -1.21 14.24
CA GLY A 23 9.72 0.09 14.27
C GLY A 23 9.73 0.84 12.94
N VAL A 24 9.01 0.34 11.92
CA VAL A 24 8.93 0.92 10.58
C VAL A 24 7.50 1.30 10.25
N GLU A 25 7.30 2.51 9.72
CA GLU A 25 6.00 2.96 9.20
C GLU A 25 5.58 2.09 7.99
N CYS A 26 4.40 1.46 8.13
CA CYS A 26 3.86 0.48 7.21
C CYS A 26 2.37 0.68 6.95
N TRP A 27 1.89 0.07 5.86
CA TRP A 27 0.47 -0.06 5.51
C TRP A 27 0.11 -1.52 5.28
N SER A 28 -1.01 -1.96 5.84
CA SER A 28 -1.61 -3.25 5.50
C SER A 28 -2.07 -3.25 4.04
N ALA A 29 -1.61 -4.20 3.24
CA ALA A 29 -2.07 -4.37 1.86
C ALA A 29 -3.59 -4.62 1.79
N ARG A 30 -4.16 -5.33 2.77
CA ARG A 30 -5.61 -5.57 2.90
C ARG A 30 -6.42 -4.31 3.18
N GLU A 31 -5.82 -3.30 3.81
CA GLU A 31 -6.48 -2.00 4.05
C GLU A 31 -6.21 -1.01 2.93
N LEU A 32 -5.06 -1.13 2.28
CA LEU A 32 -4.64 -0.24 1.21
C LEU A 32 -5.40 -0.47 -0.10
N TYR A 33 -5.65 -1.73 -0.51
CA TYR A 33 -6.28 -2.02 -1.80
C TYR A 33 -7.64 -1.32 -2.06
N PRO A 34 -8.59 -1.24 -1.10
CA PRO A 34 -9.84 -0.52 -1.32
C PRO A 34 -9.65 1.00 -1.37
N ILE A 35 -8.63 1.55 -0.70
CA ILE A 35 -8.28 2.98 -0.79
C ILE A 35 -7.71 3.30 -2.17
N LEU A 36 -6.96 2.37 -2.77
CA LEU A 36 -6.45 2.46 -4.14
C LEU A 36 -7.51 2.16 -5.22
N GLY A 37 -8.78 1.99 -4.84
CA GLY A 37 -9.89 1.81 -5.77
C GLY A 37 -9.99 0.40 -6.37
N TYR A 38 -9.38 -0.61 -5.75
CA TYR A 38 -9.56 -2.02 -6.15
C TYR A 38 -10.72 -2.64 -5.38
N ALA A 39 -11.68 -3.23 -6.10
CA ALA A 39 -12.85 -3.87 -5.48
C ALA A 39 -12.58 -5.32 -5.04
N LYS A 40 -11.59 -5.99 -5.65
CA LYS A 40 -11.28 -7.40 -5.42
C LYS A 40 -9.81 -7.56 -5.11
N TRP A 41 -9.50 -8.33 -4.06
CA TRP A 41 -8.14 -8.67 -3.68
C TRP A 41 -7.34 -9.29 -4.82
N GLN A 42 -7.94 -10.20 -5.58
CA GLN A 42 -7.26 -10.90 -6.68
C GLN A 42 -6.76 -9.96 -7.77
N THR A 43 -7.42 -8.83 -7.98
CA THR A 43 -6.94 -7.81 -8.91
C THR A 43 -5.73 -7.08 -8.35
N PHE A 44 -5.71 -6.85 -7.05
CA PHE A 44 -4.61 -6.18 -6.36
C PHE A 44 -3.39 -7.10 -6.13
N GLU A 45 -3.59 -8.41 -5.97
CA GLU A 45 -2.50 -9.40 -5.91
C GLU A 45 -1.57 -9.29 -7.11
N ASN A 46 -2.12 -9.08 -8.31
CA ASN A 46 -1.33 -8.87 -9.52
C ASN A 46 -0.48 -7.59 -9.47
N VAL A 47 -0.97 -6.55 -8.80
CA VAL A 47 -0.23 -5.29 -8.62
C VAL A 47 0.88 -5.48 -7.60
N LEU A 48 0.59 -6.18 -6.49
CA LEU A 48 1.60 -6.55 -5.49
C LEU A 48 2.72 -7.40 -6.11
N GLY A 49 2.37 -8.36 -6.97
CA GLY A 49 3.36 -9.17 -7.69
C GLY A 49 4.31 -8.34 -8.53
N LYS A 50 3.77 -7.45 -9.37
CA LYS A 50 4.59 -6.52 -10.19
C LYS A 50 5.43 -5.57 -9.34
N ALA A 51 4.90 -5.08 -8.22
CA ALA A 51 5.63 -4.22 -7.31
C ALA A 51 6.81 -4.94 -6.64
N LYS A 52 6.63 -6.21 -6.25
CA LYS A 52 7.71 -7.07 -5.75
C LYS A 52 8.77 -7.32 -6.82
N GLU A 53 8.36 -7.67 -8.05
CA GLU A 53 9.30 -7.83 -9.18
C GLU A 53 10.11 -6.54 -9.44
N ALA A 54 9.46 -5.38 -9.40
CA ALA A 54 10.13 -4.09 -9.54
C ALA A 54 11.15 -3.85 -8.40
N CYS A 55 10.80 -4.20 -7.16
CA CYS A 55 11.71 -4.14 -6.01
C CYS A 55 12.96 -5.00 -6.23
N GLN A 56 12.77 -6.25 -6.65
CA GLN A 56 13.85 -7.20 -6.93
C GLN A 56 14.75 -6.71 -8.07
N ASN A 57 14.15 -6.22 -9.16
CA ASN A 57 14.88 -5.70 -10.31
C ASN A 57 15.68 -4.44 -9.98
N ALA A 58 15.28 -3.68 -8.97
CA ALA A 58 16.05 -2.55 -8.44
C ALA A 58 17.23 -3.00 -7.52
N GLY A 59 17.43 -4.30 -7.31
CA GLY A 59 18.47 -4.83 -6.42
C GLY A 59 18.14 -4.69 -4.93
N VAL A 60 16.88 -4.41 -4.59
CA VAL A 60 16.43 -4.20 -3.21
C VAL A 60 15.79 -5.48 -2.66
N GLU A 61 16.20 -5.87 -1.46
CA GLU A 61 15.67 -7.05 -0.76
C GLU A 61 14.16 -6.88 -0.49
N THR A 62 13.35 -7.73 -1.12
CA THR A 62 11.89 -7.60 -1.10
C THR A 62 11.30 -7.84 0.28
N SER A 63 11.90 -8.73 1.06
CA SER A 63 11.43 -9.07 2.40
C SER A 63 11.52 -7.90 3.39
N ASN A 64 12.41 -6.93 3.15
CA ASN A 64 12.51 -5.69 3.94
C ASN A 64 11.35 -4.72 3.69
N HIS A 65 10.62 -4.86 2.57
CA HIS A 65 9.60 -3.90 2.16
C HIS A 65 8.20 -4.49 2.04
N PHE A 66 8.09 -5.79 1.76
CA PHE A 66 6.85 -6.54 1.62
C PHE A 66 6.84 -7.69 2.63
N THR A 67 6.65 -7.36 3.90
CA THR A 67 6.66 -8.36 4.98
C THR A 67 5.35 -9.14 4.97
N GLY A 68 5.41 -10.42 4.65
CA GLY A 68 4.26 -11.31 4.63
C GLY A 68 3.74 -11.57 6.04
N ILE A 69 2.45 -11.29 6.26
CA ILE A 69 1.76 -11.52 7.53
C ILE A 69 0.42 -12.22 7.27
N SER A 70 -0.30 -12.54 8.35
CA SER A 70 -1.68 -13.02 8.26
C SER A 70 -2.61 -12.04 8.97
N LYS A 71 -3.75 -11.75 8.35
CA LYS A 71 -4.83 -10.97 8.93
C LYS A 71 -5.97 -11.90 9.31
N THR A 72 -6.35 -11.92 10.58
CA THR A 72 -7.54 -12.66 11.02
C THR A 72 -8.79 -11.84 10.69
N ILE A 73 -9.75 -12.46 9.99
CA ILE A 73 -11.05 -11.87 9.70
C ILE A 73 -12.17 -12.68 10.34
N LEU A 74 -13.24 -11.98 10.74
CA LEU A 74 -14.47 -12.60 11.22
C LEU A 74 -15.30 -13.08 10.03
N MET A 75 -15.78 -14.30 10.14
CA MET A 75 -16.65 -14.97 9.19
C MET A 75 -18.10 -14.97 9.73
N PRO A 76 -19.10 -15.21 8.88
CA PRO A 76 -20.47 -15.42 9.34
C PRO A 76 -20.54 -16.48 10.43
N LYS A 77 -21.47 -16.30 11.38
CA LYS A 77 -21.70 -17.22 12.51
C LYS A 77 -20.55 -17.29 13.53
N GLY A 78 -19.69 -16.26 13.58
CA GLY A 78 -18.66 -16.13 14.62
C GLY A 78 -17.41 -16.99 14.40
N ALA A 79 -17.28 -17.67 13.26
CA ALA A 79 -16.02 -18.28 12.86
C ALA A 79 -14.98 -17.19 12.51
N SER A 80 -13.70 -17.54 12.53
CA SER A 80 -12.62 -16.68 12.02
C SER A 80 -11.83 -17.40 10.94
N LYS A 81 -11.14 -16.63 10.10
CA LYS A 81 -10.23 -17.14 9.07
C LYS A 81 -9.02 -16.23 8.99
N ASP A 82 -7.84 -16.84 8.91
CA ASP A 82 -6.62 -16.11 8.57
C ASP A 82 -6.50 -16.01 7.04
N ILE A 83 -6.25 -14.79 6.58
CA ILE A 83 -6.01 -14.48 5.17
C ILE A 83 -4.62 -13.87 5.04
N GLU A 84 -3.95 -14.13 3.92
CA GLU A 84 -2.66 -13.52 3.61
C GLU A 84 -2.77 -11.99 3.58
N ASP A 85 -1.79 -11.30 4.14
CA ASP A 85 -1.64 -9.85 4.07
C ASP A 85 -0.16 -9.49 4.00
N PHE A 86 0.16 -8.23 3.73
CA PHE A 86 1.52 -7.71 3.73
C PHE A 86 1.57 -6.40 4.49
N MET A 87 2.59 -6.24 5.32
CA MET A 87 3.01 -4.92 5.78
C MET A 87 3.92 -4.32 4.72
N LEU A 88 3.46 -3.21 4.15
CA LEU A 88 4.12 -2.50 3.08
C LEU A 88 4.77 -1.27 3.66
N THR A 89 6.11 -1.22 3.61
CA THR A 89 6.81 0.04 3.89
C THR A 89 6.38 1.13 2.92
N ARG A 90 6.72 2.39 3.22
CA ARG A 90 6.48 3.51 2.31
C ARG A 90 7.04 3.29 0.90
N TYR A 91 8.23 2.69 0.80
CA TYR A 91 8.84 2.33 -0.48
C TYR A 91 8.04 1.26 -1.23
N ALA A 92 7.55 0.22 -0.55
CA ALA A 92 6.65 -0.76 -1.17
C ALA A 92 5.34 -0.11 -1.65
N CYS A 93 4.75 0.80 -0.88
CA CYS A 93 3.56 1.53 -1.28
C CYS A 93 3.80 2.38 -2.53
N TYR A 94 4.98 3.01 -2.66
CA TYR A 94 5.39 3.71 -3.86
C TYR A 94 5.49 2.77 -5.08
N LEU A 95 6.12 1.60 -4.95
CA LEU A 95 6.19 0.61 -6.03
C LEU A 95 4.81 0.06 -6.42
N VAL A 96 3.92 -0.16 -5.45
CA VAL A 96 2.53 -0.54 -5.68
C VAL A 96 1.79 0.54 -6.48
N ALA A 97 1.97 1.82 -6.12
CA ALA A 97 1.35 2.93 -6.84
C ALA A 97 1.88 3.06 -8.29
N GLN A 98 3.18 2.84 -8.50
CA GLN A 98 3.78 2.84 -9.85
C GLN A 98 3.27 1.71 -10.75
N ASN A 99 2.97 0.55 -10.16
CA ASN A 99 2.49 -0.64 -10.89
C ASN A 99 0.96 -0.78 -10.91
N GLY A 100 0.24 0.17 -10.31
CA GLY A 100 -1.22 0.21 -10.27
C GLY A 100 -1.86 0.63 -11.60
N ASP A 101 -3.19 0.55 -11.69
CA ASP A 101 -3.93 0.97 -12.89
C ASP A 101 -4.00 2.51 -12.96
N PRO A 102 -3.29 3.17 -13.90
CA PRO A 102 -3.20 4.63 -13.95
C PRO A 102 -4.53 5.31 -14.30
N ARG A 103 -5.54 4.53 -14.74
CA ARG A 103 -6.90 5.04 -15.00
C ARG A 103 -7.68 5.31 -13.71
N LYS A 104 -7.18 4.83 -12.55
CA LYS A 104 -7.75 5.09 -11.23
C LYS A 104 -7.17 6.37 -10.67
N SER A 105 -8.01 7.34 -10.30
CA SER A 105 -7.57 8.60 -9.70
C SER A 105 -6.81 8.40 -8.39
N GLU A 106 -7.15 7.35 -7.65
CA GLU A 106 -6.55 6.95 -6.38
C GLU A 106 -5.11 6.45 -6.58
N ILE A 107 -4.84 5.77 -7.71
CA ILE A 107 -3.47 5.39 -8.11
C ILE A 107 -2.66 6.64 -8.45
N ALA A 108 -3.18 7.54 -9.27
CA ALA A 108 -2.49 8.78 -9.62
C ALA A 108 -2.20 9.64 -8.37
N PHE A 109 -3.11 9.64 -7.39
CA PHE A 109 -2.88 10.29 -6.11
C PHE A 109 -1.77 9.60 -5.31
N ALA A 110 -1.85 8.27 -5.16
CA ALA A 110 -0.86 7.48 -4.42
C ALA A 110 0.55 7.62 -5.01
N GLN A 111 0.68 7.73 -6.35
CA GLN A 111 1.95 7.98 -7.02
C GLN A 111 2.58 9.30 -6.54
N ASN A 112 1.80 10.34 -6.33
CA ASN A 112 2.31 11.61 -5.80
C ASN A 112 2.57 11.51 -4.29
N TYR A 113 1.62 10.97 -3.53
CA TYR A 113 1.70 10.90 -2.07
C TYR A 113 2.92 10.07 -1.59
N PHE A 114 3.11 8.87 -2.13
CA PHE A 114 4.22 8.01 -1.73
C PHE A 114 5.57 8.40 -2.35
N ALA A 115 5.60 9.12 -3.48
CA ALA A 115 6.85 9.65 -4.07
C ALA A 115 7.39 10.89 -3.36
N VAL A 116 6.52 11.71 -2.75
CA VAL A 116 6.93 12.99 -2.15
C VAL A 116 7.76 12.80 -0.87
N GLN A 117 7.60 11.68 -0.15
CA GLN A 117 8.34 11.43 1.09
C GLN A 117 9.61 10.57 0.95
N THR A 118 9.80 9.81 -0.12
CA THR A 118 11.10 9.14 -0.40
C THR A 118 12.21 10.16 -0.66
N ARG A 119 11.86 11.33 -1.21
CA ARG A 119 12.82 12.43 -1.44
C ARG A 119 13.32 13.11 -0.16
N VAL A 120 12.59 13.00 0.95
CA VAL A 120 13.01 13.58 2.24
C VAL A 120 13.92 12.60 2.99
N ALA A 121 13.67 11.30 2.89
CA ALA A 121 14.53 10.27 3.48
C ALA A 121 15.92 10.21 2.81
N GLU A 122 15.99 10.30 1.48
CA GLU A 122 17.28 10.33 0.73
C GLU A 122 18.13 11.59 0.95
N VAL A 123 17.56 12.67 1.49
CA VAL A 123 18.28 13.95 1.73
C VAL A 123 18.83 14.02 3.15
N ILE A 124 18.35 13.17 4.06
CA ILE A 124 18.70 13.18 5.48
C ILE A 124 19.72 12.07 5.83
N GLU A 125 19.97 11.13 4.92
CA GLU A 125 21.03 10.12 4.99
C GLU A 125 22.21 10.50 4.09
#